data_AF-A0A1X6P4F8-F1
#
_entry.id   AF-A0A1X6P4F8-F1
#
_cell.length_a   1.000
_cell.length_b   1.000
_cell.length_c   1.000
_cell.angle_alpha   90.00
_cell.angle_beta   90.00
_cell.angle_gamma   90.00
#
_symmetry.space_group_name_H-M   'P 1'
#
loop_
_entity.id
_entity.type
_entity.pdbx_description
1 polymer ?
#
loop_
_entity_poly.entity_id
_entity_poly.type
_entity_poly.pdbx_seq_one_letter_code
_entity_poly.pdbx_strand_id
1 'polypeptide(L)'
;MTDVAMLNSVHAACFEEYLSGRNVGIFACAGLGKSVLLRAIIRDAGARGGPSSVAVCSWYGAAADLVGGSTLNSFFMCGIWLASPDQFLTAVKAKTRLAAKLKDVRVLFIDEVFTITAGWFIVYLKLLRGLAPAGSQQHTAGGVQVICTLMRVLFYPFVPSDTMTVDDVARINATWAAFSNEQRLRMPQLRALHVSASLYNLERLAELPGDAVSLFAVDVVTAVTTEDKLQAKEWLEQHVDAKVTFKVNAPVVTLRRVATTVPTGTVGRVVGLTQRDGIDCVFRGVTVRVQSVTWEVFNSRGLLIGKRTQMPLFLAWALTIHRAQGSKMECVGIDFSRDDRACEGFVYTAVSRVRFLRSLRVRGLTMAHIKTSPACLAFWTALVKDCTDAKK
;
A
#
# COMPACT_ATOMS: atom_id res chain seq x y z
N MET A 1 -26.56 -20.93 2.36
CA MET A 1 -26.17 -21.57 1.08
C MET A 1 -25.25 -20.63 0.34
N THR A 2 -24.06 -21.13 0.04
CA THR A 2 -22.86 -20.46 -0.45
C THR A 2 -22.99 -20.03 -1.90
N ASP A 3 -22.64 -18.79 -2.23
CA ASP A 3 -22.36 -18.40 -3.61
C ASP A 3 -20.90 -18.74 -3.97
N VAL A 4 -20.49 -19.97 -3.63
CA VAL A 4 -19.23 -20.60 -4.10
C VAL A 4 -19.28 -20.80 -5.62
N ALA A 5 -20.47 -20.69 -6.23
CA ALA A 5 -20.72 -20.76 -7.66
C ALA A 5 -19.91 -19.73 -8.51
N MET A 6 -19.32 -18.71 -7.89
CA MET A 6 -18.48 -17.71 -8.57
C MET A 6 -16.97 -17.97 -8.44
N LEU A 7 -16.54 -18.99 -7.68
CA LEU A 7 -15.14 -19.39 -7.58
C LEU A 7 -14.79 -20.36 -8.70
N ASN A 8 -13.76 -20.05 -9.49
CA ASN A 8 -13.20 -21.02 -10.43
C ASN A 8 -12.54 -22.18 -9.67
N SER A 9 -12.19 -23.25 -10.38
CA SER A 9 -11.61 -24.46 -9.78
C SER A 9 -10.35 -24.19 -8.95
N VAL A 10 -9.51 -23.23 -9.35
CA VAL A 10 -8.29 -22.85 -8.61
C VAL A 10 -8.66 -22.12 -7.31
N HIS A 11 -9.60 -21.18 -7.37
CA HIS A 11 -10.06 -20.47 -6.18
C HIS A 11 -10.76 -21.41 -5.19
N ALA A 12 -11.54 -22.38 -5.69
CA ALA A 12 -12.17 -23.39 -4.86
C ALA A 12 -11.14 -24.25 -4.12
N ALA A 13 -10.08 -24.71 -4.81
CA ALA A 13 -9.01 -25.46 -4.16
C ALA A 13 -8.31 -24.65 -3.05
N CYS A 14 -7.96 -23.39 -3.30
CA CYS A 14 -7.39 -22.52 -2.26
C CYS A 14 -8.37 -22.27 -1.10
N PHE A 15 -9.67 -22.24 -1.37
CA PHE A 15 -10.69 -22.09 -0.34
C PHE A 15 -10.79 -23.36 0.54
N GLU A 16 -10.68 -24.56 -0.03
CA GLU A 16 -10.61 -25.82 0.73
C GLU A 16 -9.37 -25.90 1.64
N GLU A 17 -8.20 -25.49 1.14
CA GLU A 17 -6.97 -25.35 1.96
C GLU A 17 -7.17 -24.42 3.15
N TYR A 18 -7.91 -23.34 2.94
CA TYR A 18 -8.32 -22.42 4.00
C TYR A 18 -9.28 -23.11 4.99
N LEU A 19 -10.30 -23.81 4.50
CA LEU A 19 -11.28 -24.50 5.34
C LEU A 19 -10.63 -25.57 6.23
N SER A 20 -9.55 -26.23 5.76
CA SER A 20 -8.81 -27.20 6.54
C SER A 20 -7.95 -26.59 7.68
N GLY A 21 -8.01 -25.27 7.88
CA GLY A 21 -7.28 -24.57 8.94
C GLY A 21 -5.79 -24.35 8.67
N ARG A 22 -5.31 -24.61 7.44
CA ARG A 22 -3.90 -24.38 7.08
C ARG A 22 -3.61 -22.89 6.88
N ASN A 23 -2.37 -22.48 7.12
CA ASN A 23 -1.90 -21.18 6.67
C ASN A 23 -1.71 -21.23 5.14
N VAL A 24 -2.27 -20.26 4.41
CA VAL A 24 -2.32 -20.33 2.93
C VAL A 24 -1.62 -19.14 2.31
N GLY A 25 -0.67 -19.43 1.41
CA GLY A 25 -0.10 -18.46 0.48
C GLY A 25 -0.83 -18.51 -0.86
N ILE A 26 -1.51 -17.43 -1.23
CA ILE A 26 -2.26 -17.32 -2.49
C ILE A 26 -1.39 -16.56 -3.50
N PHE A 27 -0.90 -17.27 -4.51
CA PHE A 27 0.00 -16.73 -5.53
C PHE A 27 -0.74 -16.53 -6.85
N ALA A 28 -0.97 -15.28 -7.26
CA ALA A 28 -1.64 -15.01 -8.54
C ALA A 28 -1.20 -13.70 -9.18
N CYS A 29 -1.24 -13.63 -10.51
CA CYS A 29 -0.99 -12.41 -11.27
C CYS A 29 -2.03 -11.33 -10.93
N ALA A 30 -1.71 -10.06 -11.21
CA ALA A 30 -2.68 -8.98 -11.13
C ALA A 30 -3.90 -9.30 -12.01
N GLY A 31 -5.11 -9.05 -11.49
CA GLY A 31 -6.36 -9.24 -12.26
C GLY A 31 -6.98 -10.65 -12.25
N LEU A 32 -6.32 -11.68 -11.71
CA LEU A 32 -6.86 -13.07 -11.69
C LEU A 32 -7.88 -13.35 -10.57
N GLY A 33 -8.59 -12.35 -10.06
CA GLY A 33 -9.69 -12.60 -9.11
C GLY A 33 -9.30 -12.93 -7.67
N LYS A 34 -8.06 -12.63 -7.23
CA LYS A 34 -7.63 -12.74 -5.80
C LYS A 34 -8.64 -12.12 -4.83
N SER A 35 -9.17 -10.93 -5.18
CA SER A 35 -10.17 -10.23 -4.36
C SER A 35 -11.50 -10.99 -4.25
N VAL A 36 -11.84 -11.86 -5.20
CA VAL A 36 -13.05 -12.71 -5.14
C VAL A 36 -12.85 -13.79 -4.09
N LEU A 37 -11.73 -14.52 -4.15
CA LEU A 37 -11.37 -15.52 -3.14
C LEU A 37 -11.26 -14.90 -1.74
N LEU A 38 -10.64 -13.72 -1.63
CA LEU A 38 -10.58 -12.94 -0.39
C LEU A 38 -11.97 -12.70 0.21
N ARG A 39 -12.92 -12.19 -0.58
CA ARG A 39 -14.27 -11.89 -0.06
C ARG A 39 -14.99 -13.16 0.41
N ALA A 40 -14.75 -14.29 -0.25
CA ALA A 40 -15.29 -15.58 0.20
C ALA A 40 -14.71 -15.97 1.57
N ILE A 41 -13.38 -15.90 1.73
CA ILE A 41 -12.68 -16.23 2.98
C ILE A 41 -13.13 -15.31 4.12
N ILE A 42 -13.19 -13.99 3.89
CA ILE A 42 -13.61 -13.02 4.91
C ILE A 42 -15.04 -13.30 5.38
N ARG A 43 -15.95 -13.57 4.43
CA ARG A 43 -17.35 -13.85 4.74
C ARG A 43 -17.49 -15.12 5.58
N ASP A 44 -16.80 -16.18 5.20
CA ASP A 44 -16.83 -17.45 5.90
C ASP A 44 -16.21 -17.34 7.32
N ALA A 45 -15.02 -16.75 7.43
CA ALA A 45 -14.37 -16.51 8.72
C ALA A 45 -15.26 -15.64 9.64
N GLY A 46 -15.85 -14.57 9.08
CA GLY A 46 -16.74 -13.68 9.81
C GLY A 46 -18.05 -14.33 10.24
N ALA A 47 -18.58 -15.28 9.46
CA ALA A 47 -19.74 -16.07 9.85
C ALA A 47 -19.42 -17.04 11.00
N ARG A 48 -18.19 -17.57 11.06
CA ARG A 48 -17.76 -18.51 12.10
C ARG A 48 -17.39 -17.85 13.42
N GLY A 49 -16.64 -16.74 13.39
CA GLY A 49 -16.09 -16.10 14.59
C GLY A 49 -16.59 -14.67 14.84
N GLY A 50 -17.51 -14.16 14.02
CA GLY A 50 -17.93 -12.76 14.04
C GLY A 50 -16.94 -11.83 13.31
N PRO A 51 -17.35 -10.59 12.98
CA PRO A 51 -16.53 -9.65 12.19
C PRO A 51 -15.18 -9.29 12.83
N SER A 52 -15.09 -9.27 14.16
CA SER A 52 -13.86 -8.93 14.90
C SER A 52 -12.81 -10.03 14.88
N SER A 53 -13.20 -11.27 14.60
CA SER A 53 -12.28 -12.40 14.48
C SER A 53 -11.44 -12.40 13.20
N VAL A 54 -11.76 -11.53 12.25
CA VAL A 54 -11.09 -11.45 10.94
C VAL A 54 -10.32 -10.14 10.84
N ALA A 55 -9.00 -10.24 10.78
CA ALA A 55 -8.13 -9.10 10.52
C ALA A 55 -7.79 -9.05 9.02
N VAL A 56 -8.24 -8.00 8.33
CA VAL A 56 -7.94 -7.78 6.90
C VAL A 56 -6.97 -6.61 6.77
N CYS A 57 -5.76 -6.91 6.32
CA CYS A 57 -4.65 -5.98 6.36
C CYS A 57 -3.88 -5.89 5.04
N SER A 58 -3.16 -4.78 4.85
CA SER A 58 -2.07 -4.66 3.87
C SER A 58 -1.00 -3.71 4.42
N TRP A 59 0.18 -3.63 3.79
CA TRP A 59 1.18 -2.63 4.16
C TRP A 59 0.76 -1.21 3.75
N TYR A 60 0.26 -1.08 2.52
CA TYR A 60 -0.12 0.21 1.93
C TYR A 60 -1.62 0.50 2.12
N GLY A 61 -1.95 1.78 2.33
CA GLY A 61 -3.32 2.22 2.56
C GLY A 61 -4.26 1.96 1.38
N ALA A 62 -3.80 2.21 0.15
CA ALA A 62 -4.60 1.99 -1.06
C ALA A 62 -4.92 0.49 -1.27
N ALA A 63 -3.96 -0.40 -1.04
CA ALA A 63 -4.16 -1.85 -1.11
C ALA A 63 -5.11 -2.33 0.00
N ALA A 64 -4.91 -1.85 1.24
CA ALA A 64 -5.80 -2.16 2.35
C ALA A 64 -7.25 -1.73 2.07
N ASP A 65 -7.47 -0.57 1.45
CA ASP A 65 -8.82 -0.11 1.10
C ASP A 65 -9.51 -1.01 0.07
N LEU A 66 -8.77 -1.44 -0.95
CA LEU A 66 -9.31 -2.30 -2.01
C LEU A 66 -9.86 -3.63 -1.49
N VAL A 67 -9.31 -4.12 -0.38
CA VAL A 67 -9.77 -5.33 0.30
C VAL A 67 -10.73 -5.05 1.47
N GLY A 68 -11.11 -3.79 1.70
CA GLY A 68 -12.01 -3.38 2.80
C GLY A 68 -11.38 -3.48 4.18
N GLY A 69 -10.05 -3.38 4.26
CA GLY A 69 -9.25 -3.57 5.47
C GLY A 69 -8.61 -2.29 6.01
N SER A 70 -7.50 -2.47 6.73
CA SER A 70 -6.67 -1.38 7.27
C SER A 70 -5.19 -1.66 7.05
N THR A 71 -4.30 -0.69 7.25
CA THR A 71 -2.87 -0.99 7.19
C THR A 71 -2.44 -1.82 8.40
N LEU A 72 -1.43 -2.69 8.25
CA LEU A 72 -0.91 -3.51 9.35
C LEU A 72 -0.51 -2.65 10.56
N ASN A 73 0.23 -1.57 10.33
CA ASN A 73 0.62 -0.62 11.38
C ASN A 73 -0.59 0.01 12.07
N SER A 74 -1.65 0.34 11.32
CA SER A 74 -2.89 0.87 11.92
C SER A 74 -3.64 -0.21 12.71
N PHE A 75 -3.66 -1.46 12.22
CA PHE A 75 -4.39 -2.54 12.86
C PHE A 75 -3.77 -2.96 14.20
N PHE A 76 -2.44 -3.12 14.21
CA PHE A 76 -1.64 -3.51 15.38
C PHE A 76 -1.23 -2.32 16.26
N MET A 77 -1.46 -1.08 15.81
CA MET A 77 -1.00 0.15 16.49
C MET A 77 0.50 0.15 16.83
N CYS A 78 1.29 -0.51 15.98
CA CYS A 78 2.74 -0.42 15.98
C CYS A 78 3.09 0.81 15.16
N GLY A 79 3.61 1.86 15.80
CA GLY A 79 4.24 2.96 15.05
C GLY A 79 5.41 2.44 14.21
N ILE A 80 6.04 3.29 13.38
CA ILE A 80 7.12 2.91 12.44
C ILE A 80 8.48 2.72 13.15
N TRP A 81 8.48 2.42 14.45
CA TRP A 81 9.70 2.40 15.25
C TRP A 81 10.46 1.09 15.11
N LEU A 82 11.79 1.16 14.96
CA LEU A 82 12.64 -0.02 15.11
C LEU A 82 12.79 -0.33 16.60
N ALA A 83 11.84 -1.08 17.14
CA ALA A 83 11.93 -1.71 18.46
C ALA A 83 12.00 -3.24 18.31
N SER A 84 12.52 -3.93 19.32
CA SER A 84 12.55 -5.40 19.28
C SER A 84 11.11 -5.96 19.33
N PRO A 85 10.86 -7.16 18.78
CA PRO A 85 9.54 -7.79 18.86
C PRO A 85 8.99 -7.91 20.29
N ASP A 86 9.85 -8.10 21.29
CA ASP A 86 9.45 -8.19 22.70
C ASP A 86 9.09 -6.83 23.32
N GLN A 87 9.77 -5.75 22.90
CA GLN A 87 9.39 -4.38 23.29
C GLN A 87 8.01 -4.03 22.73
N PHE A 88 7.74 -4.36 21.47
CA PHE A 88 6.42 -4.20 20.88
C PHE A 88 5.35 -4.98 21.63
N LEU A 89 5.62 -6.25 21.97
CA LEU A 89 4.69 -7.08 22.73
C LEU A 89 4.39 -6.48 24.10
N THR A 90 5.41 -5.99 24.81
CA THR A 90 5.25 -5.34 26.12
C THR A 90 4.37 -4.09 26.00
N ALA A 91 4.64 -3.23 25.02
CA ALA A 91 3.84 -2.03 24.77
C ALA A 91 2.38 -2.35 24.39
N VAL A 92 2.15 -3.41 23.60
CA VAL A 92 0.80 -3.85 23.21
C VAL A 92 0.06 -4.45 24.40
N LYS A 93 0.72 -5.25 25.25
CA LYS A 93 0.12 -5.82 26.47
C LYS A 93 -0.36 -4.74 27.44
N ALA A 94 0.35 -3.62 27.54
CA ALA A 94 -0.06 -2.47 28.35
C ALA A 94 -1.33 -1.77 27.82
N LYS A 95 -1.64 -1.90 26.53
CA LYS A 95 -2.84 -1.32 25.88
C LYS A 95 -4.00 -2.31 25.92
N THR A 96 -4.72 -2.38 27.05
CA THR A 96 -5.79 -3.36 27.32
C THR A 96 -6.80 -3.54 26.17
N ARG A 97 -7.32 -2.43 25.61
CA ARG A 97 -8.28 -2.47 24.49
C ARG A 97 -7.69 -3.09 23.21
N LEU A 98 -6.44 -2.75 22.89
CA LEU A 98 -5.75 -3.31 21.74
C LEU A 98 -5.43 -4.79 21.96
N ALA A 99 -4.94 -5.14 23.14
CA ALA A 99 -4.66 -6.53 23.50
C ALA A 99 -5.94 -7.40 23.40
N ALA A 100 -7.08 -6.91 23.88
CA ALA A 100 -8.37 -7.58 23.75
C ALA A 100 -8.77 -7.77 22.27
N LYS A 101 -8.67 -6.70 21.46
CA LYS A 101 -8.94 -6.76 20.02
C LYS A 101 -8.07 -7.82 19.32
N LEU A 102 -6.76 -7.83 19.59
CA LEU A 102 -5.84 -8.77 18.94
C LEU A 102 -6.01 -10.22 19.41
N LYS A 103 -6.43 -10.44 20.68
CA LYS A 103 -6.77 -11.76 21.20
C LYS A 103 -8.02 -12.38 20.55
N ASP A 104 -8.92 -11.55 20.01
CA ASP A 104 -10.12 -12.02 19.34
C ASP A 104 -9.87 -12.50 17.90
N VAL A 105 -8.75 -12.09 17.30
CA VAL A 105 -8.39 -12.47 15.93
C VAL A 105 -8.20 -13.99 15.84
N ARG A 106 -8.82 -14.59 14.83
CA ARG A 106 -8.70 -16.01 14.45
C ARG A 106 -8.10 -16.18 13.06
N VAL A 107 -8.39 -15.24 12.17
CA VAL A 107 -7.83 -15.23 10.81
C VAL A 107 -7.16 -13.87 10.56
N LEU A 108 -5.88 -13.88 10.20
CA LEU A 108 -5.15 -12.72 9.71
C LEU A 108 -4.95 -12.86 8.20
N PHE A 109 -5.63 -12.01 7.44
CA PHE A 109 -5.42 -11.86 6.02
C PHE A 109 -4.47 -10.68 5.73
N ILE A 110 -3.48 -10.89 4.87
CA ILE A 110 -2.53 -9.86 4.43
C ILE A 110 -2.50 -9.78 2.91
N ASP A 111 -2.99 -8.65 2.35
CA ASP A 111 -2.81 -8.35 0.93
C ASP A 111 -1.43 -7.79 0.62
N GLU A 112 -0.91 -8.18 -0.53
CA GLU A 112 0.40 -7.78 -1.05
C GLU A 112 1.53 -7.99 -0.01
N VAL A 113 1.58 -9.16 0.63
CA VAL A 113 2.53 -9.43 1.74
C VAL A 113 4.00 -9.17 1.37
N PHE A 114 4.34 -9.27 0.08
CA PHE A 114 5.68 -8.99 -0.47
C PHE A 114 6.14 -7.53 -0.27
N THR A 115 5.23 -6.64 0.13
CA THR A 115 5.53 -5.23 0.44
C THR A 115 6.06 -5.02 1.86
N ILE A 116 6.06 -6.07 2.69
CA ILE A 116 6.45 -6.03 4.09
C ILE A 116 7.82 -6.68 4.23
N THR A 117 8.69 -6.10 5.06
CA THR A 117 9.97 -6.75 5.38
C THR A 117 9.75 -7.96 6.29
N ALA A 118 10.63 -8.96 6.20
CA ALA A 118 10.56 -10.14 7.07
C ALA A 118 10.58 -9.77 8.56
N GLY A 119 11.36 -8.75 8.94
CA GLY A 119 11.42 -8.25 10.32
C GLY A 119 10.07 -7.75 10.84
N TRP A 120 9.37 -6.93 10.06
CA TRP A 120 8.02 -6.46 10.42
C TRP A 120 7.00 -7.60 10.47
N PHE A 121 7.10 -8.55 9.54
CA PHE A 121 6.21 -9.71 9.55
C PHE A 121 6.39 -10.53 10.84
N ILE A 122 7.64 -10.78 11.26
CA ILE A 122 7.97 -11.46 12.53
C ILE A 122 7.38 -10.71 13.73
N VAL A 123 7.45 -9.38 13.75
CA VAL A 123 6.84 -8.57 14.82
C VAL A 123 5.35 -8.86 14.94
N TYR A 124 4.58 -8.78 13.85
CA TYR A 124 3.13 -9.02 13.91
C TYR A 124 2.77 -10.45 14.36
N LEU A 125 3.49 -11.47 13.86
CA LEU A 125 3.26 -12.85 14.28
C LEU A 125 3.63 -13.07 15.75
N LYS A 126 4.72 -12.45 16.23
CA LYS A 126 5.13 -12.49 17.64
C LYS A 126 4.09 -11.82 18.54
N LEU A 127 3.48 -10.72 18.10
CA LEU A 127 2.41 -10.05 18.84
C LEU A 127 1.20 -10.95 19.05
N LEU A 128 0.69 -11.56 17.97
CA LEU A 128 -0.44 -12.49 18.06
C LEU A 128 -0.09 -13.68 18.96
N ARG A 129 1.09 -14.28 18.75
CA ARG A 129 1.56 -15.41 19.56
C ARG A 129 1.72 -15.08 21.04
N GLY A 130 2.31 -13.92 21.36
CA GLY A 130 2.56 -13.52 22.75
C GLY A 130 1.32 -13.06 23.52
N LEU A 131 0.20 -12.81 22.82
CA LEU A 131 -1.09 -12.49 23.41
C LEU A 131 -2.01 -13.72 23.54
N ALA A 132 -1.71 -14.80 22.81
CA ALA A 132 -2.48 -16.03 22.83
C ALA A 132 -2.36 -16.77 24.19
N PRO A 133 -3.30 -17.67 24.53
CA PRO A 133 -3.20 -18.55 25.70
C PRO A 133 -1.89 -19.35 25.68
N ALA A 134 -1.34 -19.68 26.85
CA ALA A 134 -0.04 -20.35 26.99
C ALA A 134 0.07 -21.61 26.11
N GLY A 135 -0.97 -22.44 26.13
CA GLY A 135 -1.07 -23.66 25.32
C GLY A 135 -1.37 -23.42 23.83
N SER A 136 -1.32 -22.19 23.32
CA SER A 136 -1.35 -21.89 21.88
C SER A 136 -0.07 -21.19 21.41
N GLN A 137 0.79 -20.74 22.33
CA GLN A 137 2.00 -19.98 21.99
C GLN A 137 3.08 -20.83 21.31
N GLN A 138 2.98 -22.16 21.37
CA GLN A 138 3.84 -23.06 20.60
C GLN A 138 3.51 -23.03 19.10
N HIS A 139 2.31 -22.60 18.71
CA HIS A 139 1.92 -22.47 17.31
C HIS A 139 2.36 -21.12 16.74
N THR A 140 2.63 -21.10 15.43
CA THR A 140 2.86 -19.87 14.68
C THR A 140 1.69 -18.91 14.90
N ALA A 141 1.98 -17.64 15.14
CA ALA A 141 1.00 -16.59 15.43
C ALA A 141 0.03 -16.90 16.59
N GLY A 142 0.35 -17.87 17.47
CA GLY A 142 -0.53 -18.25 18.57
C GLY A 142 -1.78 -19.02 18.13
N GLY A 143 -1.72 -19.70 16.98
CA GLY A 143 -2.86 -20.44 16.42
C GLY A 143 -3.79 -19.59 15.53
N VAL A 144 -3.48 -18.31 15.32
CA VAL A 144 -4.16 -17.49 14.31
C VAL A 144 -3.81 -18.03 12.92
N GLN A 145 -4.83 -18.32 12.11
CA GLN A 145 -4.65 -18.72 10.73
C GLN A 145 -4.19 -17.53 9.90
N VAL A 146 -3.06 -17.65 9.22
CA VAL A 146 -2.46 -16.59 8.42
C VAL A 146 -2.65 -16.89 6.94
N ILE A 147 -3.26 -15.95 6.23
CA ILE A 147 -3.55 -16.03 4.81
C ILE A 147 -2.89 -14.84 4.13
N CYS A 148 -2.00 -15.10 3.19
CA CYS A 148 -1.23 -14.05 2.51
C CYS A 148 -1.46 -14.12 1.01
N THR A 149 -1.63 -12.98 0.35
CA THR A 149 -1.58 -12.91 -1.11
C THR A 149 -0.26 -12.35 -1.59
N LEU A 150 0.29 -13.00 -2.61
CA LEU A 150 1.45 -12.54 -3.34
C LEU A 150 1.09 -12.30 -4.80
N MET A 151 1.66 -11.23 -5.35
CA MET A 151 1.61 -11.01 -6.79
C MET A 151 2.60 -11.95 -7.47
N ARG A 152 2.10 -12.85 -8.32
CA ARG A 152 2.96 -13.53 -9.29
C ARG A 152 3.51 -12.45 -10.23
N VAL A 153 4.83 -12.32 -10.26
CA VAL A 153 5.51 -11.38 -11.15
C VAL A 153 5.41 -11.95 -12.57
N LEU A 154 4.75 -11.24 -13.49
CA LEU A 154 4.51 -11.68 -14.87
C LEU A 154 5.79 -11.78 -15.72
N PHE A 155 6.96 -11.41 -15.19
CA PHE A 155 8.24 -11.54 -15.89
C PHE A 155 8.85 -12.96 -15.82
N TYR A 156 8.09 -13.97 -15.38
CA TYR A 156 8.44 -15.35 -15.69
C TYR A 156 7.50 -15.84 -16.81
N PRO A 157 8.00 -15.95 -18.06
CA PRO A 157 7.32 -16.75 -19.05
C PRO A 157 7.35 -18.19 -18.55
N PHE A 158 6.33 -18.97 -18.89
CA PHE A 158 6.34 -20.42 -18.71
C PHE A 158 7.37 -21.11 -19.65
N VAL A 159 8.39 -20.37 -20.11
CA VAL A 159 9.42 -20.77 -21.05
C VAL A 159 10.71 -20.00 -20.71
N PRO A 160 11.85 -20.67 -20.49
CA PRO A 160 13.15 -20.02 -20.26
C PRO A 160 13.66 -19.11 -21.41
N SER A 161 12.91 -18.96 -22.51
CA SER A 161 13.34 -18.26 -23.73
C SER A 161 12.90 -16.80 -23.86
N ASP A 162 11.90 -16.33 -23.11
CA ASP A 162 11.32 -15.00 -23.34
C ASP A 162 11.82 -13.98 -22.30
N THR A 163 13.09 -13.60 -22.40
CA THR A 163 13.60 -12.40 -21.72
C THR A 163 13.09 -11.16 -22.46
N MET A 164 12.76 -10.09 -21.72
CA MET A 164 12.42 -8.81 -22.36
C MET A 164 13.59 -8.36 -23.25
N THR A 165 13.30 -8.10 -24.52
CA THR A 165 14.29 -7.66 -25.49
C THR A 165 14.40 -6.14 -25.54
N VAL A 166 15.45 -5.63 -26.18
CA VAL A 166 15.60 -4.19 -26.47
C VAL A 166 14.44 -3.69 -27.34
N ASP A 167 13.93 -4.53 -28.25
CA ASP A 167 12.77 -4.22 -29.09
C ASP A 167 11.48 -4.09 -28.26
N ASP A 168 11.30 -4.90 -27.22
CA ASP A 168 10.18 -4.76 -26.28
C ASP A 168 10.24 -3.43 -25.54
N VAL A 169 11.43 -3.03 -25.08
CA VAL A 169 11.64 -1.71 -24.45
C VAL A 169 11.32 -0.59 -25.43
N ALA A 170 11.77 -0.70 -26.69
CA ALA A 170 11.49 0.28 -27.72
C ALA A 170 9.98 0.39 -28.00
N ARG A 171 9.27 -0.75 -28.10
CA ARG A 171 7.80 -0.80 -28.24
C ARG A 171 7.09 -0.12 -27.08
N ILE A 172 7.52 -0.36 -25.84
CA ILE A 172 6.96 0.29 -24.66
C ILE A 172 7.22 1.80 -24.69
N ASN A 173 8.43 2.24 -25.03
CA ASN A 173 8.76 3.66 -25.15
C ASN A 173 7.98 4.37 -26.27
N ALA A 174 7.68 3.68 -27.37
CA ALA A 174 6.91 4.22 -28.48
C ALA A 174 5.48 4.61 -28.07
N THR A 175 4.94 4.02 -26.98
CA THR A 175 3.61 4.37 -26.45
C THR A 175 3.51 5.84 -26.00
N TRP A 176 4.62 6.50 -25.67
CA TRP A 176 4.61 7.92 -25.36
C TRP A 176 4.11 8.75 -26.55
N ALA A 177 4.68 8.51 -27.74
CA ALA A 177 4.43 9.28 -28.95
C ALA A 177 3.00 9.14 -29.49
N ALA A 178 2.28 8.08 -29.12
CA ALA A 178 0.91 7.82 -29.56
C ALA A 178 -0.15 8.83 -29.05
N PHE A 179 0.25 9.83 -28.26
CA PHE A 179 -0.65 10.80 -27.62
C PHE A 179 -0.11 12.22 -27.72
N SER A 180 -1.00 13.20 -27.86
CA SER A 180 -0.61 14.62 -27.84
C SER A 180 -0.20 15.08 -26.44
N ASN A 181 0.55 16.18 -26.36
CA ASN A 181 0.94 16.77 -25.07
C ASN A 181 -0.29 17.10 -24.20
N GLU A 182 -1.33 17.70 -24.78
CA GLU A 182 -2.57 18.02 -24.07
C GLU A 182 -3.26 16.78 -23.49
N GLN A 183 -3.31 15.69 -24.25
CA GLN A 183 -3.85 14.42 -23.76
C GLN A 183 -3.03 13.91 -22.58
N ARG A 184 -1.70 13.92 -22.66
CA ARG A 184 -0.82 13.45 -21.58
C ARG A 184 -0.99 14.26 -20.30
N LEU A 185 -1.22 15.58 -20.40
CA LEU A 185 -1.41 16.46 -19.24
C LEU A 185 -2.68 16.18 -18.44
N ARG A 186 -3.70 15.59 -19.08
CA ARG A 186 -4.96 15.20 -18.41
C ARG A 186 -4.85 13.86 -17.68
N MET A 187 -3.73 13.16 -17.81
CA MET A 187 -3.58 11.78 -17.35
C MET A 187 -2.76 11.70 -16.07
N PRO A 188 -3.12 10.78 -15.14
CA PRO A 188 -2.32 10.53 -13.96
C PRO A 188 -0.89 10.13 -14.32
N GLN A 189 0.06 10.73 -13.63
CA GLN A 189 1.47 10.46 -13.80
C GLN A 189 2.00 9.58 -12.66
N LEU A 190 2.84 8.61 -13.00
CA LEU A 190 3.63 7.86 -12.02
C LEU A 190 5.11 8.21 -12.17
N ARG A 191 5.78 8.33 -11.02
CA ARG A 191 7.22 8.64 -10.91
C ARG A 191 7.89 7.69 -9.91
N ALA A 192 9.20 7.48 -10.03
CA ALA A 192 9.94 6.74 -9.00
C ALA A 192 10.17 7.55 -7.74
N LEU A 193 10.72 8.75 -7.92
CA LEU A 193 11.16 9.56 -6.81
C LEU A 193 10.06 10.49 -6.31
N HIS A 194 9.97 10.65 -4.98
CA HIS A 194 9.05 11.60 -4.35
C HIS A 194 9.29 13.02 -4.88
N VAL A 195 10.56 13.43 -4.96
CA VAL A 195 10.96 14.75 -5.50
C VAL A 195 10.46 14.96 -6.92
N SER A 196 10.58 13.94 -7.79
CA SER A 196 10.10 14.00 -9.17
C SER A 196 8.57 14.16 -9.25
N ALA A 197 7.83 13.42 -8.42
CA ALA A 197 6.38 13.58 -8.32
C ALA A 197 5.97 14.96 -7.79
N SER A 198 6.64 15.45 -6.73
CA SER A 198 6.36 16.75 -6.14
C SER A 198 6.64 17.91 -7.09
N LEU A 199 7.75 17.87 -7.83
CA LEU A 199 8.06 18.89 -8.84
C LEU A 199 6.99 18.95 -9.93
N TYR A 200 6.60 17.80 -10.49
CA TYR A 200 5.53 17.75 -11.49
C TYR A 200 4.21 18.30 -10.95
N ASN A 201 3.84 17.95 -9.70
CA ASN A 201 2.65 18.47 -9.05
C ASN A 201 2.69 20.00 -8.88
N LEU A 202 3.83 20.56 -8.50
CA LEU A 202 4.01 22.01 -8.34
C LEU A 202 3.93 22.75 -9.68
N GLU A 203 4.55 22.21 -10.74
CA GLU A 203 4.44 22.74 -12.10
C GLU A 203 2.98 22.78 -12.57
N ARG A 204 2.23 21.68 -12.38
CA ARG A 204 0.80 21.62 -12.73
C ARG A 204 -0.05 22.57 -11.87
N LEU A 205 0.27 22.73 -10.59
CA LEU A 205 -0.42 23.67 -9.71
C LEU A 205 -0.20 25.12 -10.13
N ALA A 206 1.02 25.46 -10.58
CA ALA A 206 1.35 26.81 -11.04
C ALA A 206 0.50 27.20 -12.26
N GLU A 207 0.32 26.27 -13.20
CA GLU A 207 -0.49 26.47 -14.42
C GLU A 207 -2.01 26.54 -14.15
N LEU A 208 -2.49 25.99 -13.02
CA LEU A 208 -3.92 26.01 -12.70
C LEU A 208 -4.38 27.44 -12.36
N PRO A 209 -5.48 27.95 -12.94
CA PRO A 209 -5.99 29.28 -12.61
C PRO A 209 -6.53 29.33 -11.18
N GLY A 210 -6.60 30.54 -10.62
CA GLY A 210 -7.14 30.82 -9.29
C GLY A 210 -6.07 30.94 -8.20
N ASP A 211 -6.51 31.46 -7.05
CA ASP A 211 -5.64 31.79 -5.94
C ASP A 211 -5.14 30.53 -5.21
N ALA A 212 -3.84 30.54 -4.91
CA ALA A 212 -3.20 29.48 -4.16
C ALA A 212 -3.35 29.71 -2.65
N VAL A 213 -3.83 28.71 -1.93
CA VAL A 213 -3.84 28.69 -0.46
C VAL A 213 -2.74 27.77 0.02
N SER A 214 -1.80 28.34 0.78
CA SER A 214 -0.73 27.59 1.45
C SER A 214 -1.10 27.32 2.90
N LEU A 215 -1.00 26.07 3.33
CA LEU A 215 -1.19 25.65 4.71
C LEU A 215 0.16 25.20 5.29
N PHE A 216 0.47 25.69 6.48
CA PHE A 216 1.70 25.37 7.20
C PHE A 216 1.39 24.38 8.32
N ALA A 217 2.27 23.40 8.47
CA ALA A 217 2.17 22.41 9.52
C ALA A 217 2.40 23.06 10.90
N VAL A 218 1.70 22.55 11.90
CA VAL A 218 1.91 22.91 13.31
C VAL A 218 2.68 21.78 13.99
N ASP A 219 3.92 22.06 14.36
CA ASP A 219 4.80 21.09 15.02
C ASP A 219 4.86 21.33 16.53
N VAL A 220 4.74 20.25 17.30
CA VAL A 220 4.93 20.23 18.75
C VAL A 220 5.97 19.17 19.06
N VAL A 221 7.20 19.60 19.40
CA VAL A 221 8.28 18.70 19.78
C VAL A 221 8.24 18.52 21.29
N THR A 222 7.98 17.28 21.74
CA THR A 222 7.91 16.90 23.17
C THR A 222 9.21 16.28 23.68
N ALA A 223 10.20 16.08 22.80
CA ALA A 223 11.51 15.54 23.11
C ALA A 223 12.27 16.39 24.15
N VAL A 224 12.85 15.71 25.14
CA VAL A 224 13.65 16.34 26.20
C VAL A 224 15.13 16.45 25.79
N THR A 225 15.69 15.38 25.22
CA THR A 225 17.12 15.33 24.82
C THR A 225 17.35 15.99 23.46
N THR A 226 18.56 16.49 23.22
CA THR A 226 18.94 17.10 21.94
C THR A 226 18.89 16.09 20.79
N GLU A 227 19.27 14.84 21.04
CA GLU A 227 19.21 13.75 20.07
C GLU A 227 17.76 13.44 19.66
N ASP A 228 16.85 13.28 20.62
CA ASP A 228 15.43 13.03 20.34
C ASP A 228 14.78 14.22 19.62
N LYS A 229 15.23 15.46 19.87
CA LYS A 229 14.73 16.65 19.15
C LYS A 229 15.13 16.63 17.67
N LEU A 230 16.38 16.27 17.37
CA LEU A 230 16.87 16.12 16.00
C LEU A 230 16.13 14.99 15.27
N GLN A 231 16.01 13.83 15.93
CA GLN A 231 15.28 12.68 15.40
C GLN A 231 13.81 13.00 15.16
N ALA A 232 13.14 13.70 16.10
CA ALA A 232 11.77 14.12 15.94
C ALA A 232 11.60 14.97 14.68
N LYS A 233 12.46 15.97 14.48
CA LYS A 233 12.39 16.86 13.32
C LYS A 233 12.54 16.09 11.99
N GLU A 234 13.57 15.27 11.88
CA GLU A 234 13.83 14.47 10.67
C GLU A 234 12.64 13.55 10.35
N TRP A 235 12.08 12.90 11.35
CA TRP A 235 11.00 11.94 11.13
C TRP A 235 9.69 12.65 10.81
N LEU A 236 9.39 13.80 11.42
CA LEU A 236 8.23 14.61 11.08
C LEU A 236 8.30 15.08 9.61
N GLU A 237 9.48 15.46 9.13
CA GLU A 237 9.73 15.82 7.72
C GLU A 237 9.51 14.65 6.76
N GLN A 238 9.88 13.43 7.14
CA GLN A 238 9.65 12.24 6.31
C GLN A 238 8.16 11.83 6.22
N HIS A 239 7.35 12.12 7.23
CA HIS A 239 5.95 11.68 7.27
C HIS A 239 5.03 12.59 6.45
N VAL A 240 5.17 13.92 6.60
CA VAL A 240 4.28 14.90 5.96
C VAL A 240 5.03 16.20 5.69
N ASP A 241 4.80 16.80 4.52
CA ASP A 241 5.40 18.07 4.14
C ASP A 241 4.99 19.22 5.11
N ALA A 242 5.97 20.06 5.46
CA ALA A 242 5.76 21.19 6.36
C ALA A 242 4.86 22.28 5.74
N LYS A 243 4.83 22.37 4.41
CA LYS A 243 3.99 23.29 3.66
C LYS A 243 3.29 22.54 2.54
N VAL A 244 1.98 22.68 2.46
CA VAL A 244 1.17 22.17 1.34
C VAL A 244 0.40 23.31 0.72
N THR A 245 0.33 23.34 -0.61
CA THR A 245 -0.32 24.40 -1.37
C THR A 245 -1.40 23.80 -2.27
N PHE A 246 -2.59 24.40 -2.26
CA PHE A 246 -3.71 23.95 -3.06
C PHE A 246 -4.35 25.11 -3.82
N LYS A 247 -5.01 24.78 -4.93
CA LYS A 247 -5.88 25.66 -5.71
C LYS A 247 -7.21 24.95 -5.96
N VAL A 248 -8.28 25.71 -6.19
CA VAL A 248 -9.57 25.13 -6.60
C VAL A 248 -9.37 24.33 -7.88
N ASN A 249 -10.03 23.18 -8.00
CA ASN A 249 -9.88 22.20 -9.07
C ASN A 249 -8.59 21.36 -9.04
N ALA A 250 -7.67 21.55 -8.10
CA ALA A 250 -6.51 20.69 -7.98
C ALA A 250 -6.94 19.24 -7.63
N PRO A 251 -6.42 18.22 -8.33
CA PRO A 251 -6.63 16.83 -7.95
C PRO A 251 -5.81 16.52 -6.70
N VAL A 252 -6.43 15.83 -5.76
CA VAL A 252 -5.81 15.47 -4.47
C VAL A 252 -6.03 14.00 -4.14
N VAL A 253 -5.14 13.42 -3.35
CA VAL A 253 -5.25 12.07 -2.80
C VAL A 253 -5.19 12.12 -1.28
N THR A 254 -6.00 11.32 -0.62
CA THR A 254 -6.04 11.25 0.85
C THR A 254 -4.88 10.43 1.43
N LEU A 255 -4.25 10.93 2.48
CA LEU A 255 -3.17 10.24 3.22
C LEU A 255 -3.69 9.50 4.45
N ARG A 256 -4.89 9.86 4.89
CA ARG A 256 -5.64 9.22 5.97
C ARG A 256 -7.08 9.02 5.51
N ARG A 257 -7.82 8.18 6.23
CA ARG A 257 -9.28 8.15 6.11
C ARG A 257 -9.82 9.49 6.57
N VAL A 258 -10.56 10.19 5.70
CA VAL A 258 -11.15 11.51 6.00
C VAL A 258 -12.66 11.42 6.23
N ALA A 259 -13.31 10.36 5.76
CA ALA A 259 -14.69 10.02 6.07
C ALA A 259 -14.87 8.49 6.05
N THR A 260 -15.98 7.98 6.58
CA THR A 260 -16.31 6.54 6.51
C THR A 260 -16.33 6.01 5.08
N THR A 261 -16.79 6.83 4.14
CA THR A 261 -16.84 6.53 2.70
C THR A 261 -15.57 6.94 1.93
N VAL A 262 -14.65 7.67 2.57
CA VAL A 262 -13.43 8.20 1.95
C VAL A 262 -12.17 7.70 2.68
N PRO A 263 -11.70 6.50 2.29
CA PRO A 263 -10.52 5.85 2.85
C PRO A 263 -9.20 6.48 2.35
N THR A 264 -8.07 6.06 2.92
CA THR A 264 -6.72 6.46 2.49
C THR A 264 -6.46 6.05 1.04
N GLY A 265 -5.83 6.92 0.27
CA GLY A 265 -5.51 6.68 -1.15
C GLY A 265 -6.65 7.04 -2.11
N THR A 266 -7.76 7.58 -1.61
CA THR A 266 -8.87 8.02 -2.46
C THR A 266 -8.50 9.31 -3.17
N VAL A 267 -8.59 9.29 -4.50
CA VAL A 267 -8.40 10.48 -5.33
C VAL A 267 -9.70 11.28 -5.39
N GLY A 268 -9.57 12.59 -5.29
CA GLY A 268 -10.65 13.56 -5.37
C GLY A 268 -10.18 14.88 -5.97
N ARG A 269 -11.00 15.92 -5.82
CA ARG A 269 -10.74 17.26 -6.35
C ARG A 269 -11.11 18.32 -5.32
N VAL A 270 -10.28 19.35 -5.19
CA VAL A 270 -10.57 20.51 -4.36
C VAL A 270 -11.71 21.32 -4.98
N VAL A 271 -12.75 21.61 -4.21
CA VAL A 271 -13.89 22.45 -4.63
C VAL A 271 -13.94 23.77 -3.90
N GLY A 272 -13.43 23.84 -2.67
CA GLY A 272 -13.42 25.06 -1.88
C GLY A 272 -12.21 25.13 -0.96
N LEU A 273 -11.62 26.31 -0.86
CA LEU A 273 -10.51 26.60 0.02
C LEU A 273 -10.99 27.63 1.05
N THR A 274 -11.15 27.20 2.30
CA THR A 274 -11.44 28.12 3.40
C THR A 274 -10.17 28.32 4.23
N GLN A 275 -9.84 29.56 4.58
CA GLN A 275 -8.57 29.86 5.28
C GLN A 275 -8.52 29.38 6.74
N ARG A 276 -9.66 28.99 7.35
CA ARG A 276 -9.71 28.72 8.80
C ARG A 276 -10.08 27.30 9.22
N ASP A 277 -10.91 26.54 8.49
CA ASP A 277 -11.50 25.30 9.02
C ASP A 277 -11.44 24.07 8.09
N GLY A 278 -10.56 24.09 7.10
CA GLY A 278 -10.27 22.93 6.26
C GLY A 278 -10.51 23.16 4.76
N ILE A 279 -10.32 22.09 4.00
CA ILE A 279 -10.45 22.11 2.54
C ILE A 279 -11.68 21.29 2.15
N ASP A 280 -12.57 21.89 1.37
CA ASP A 280 -13.71 21.18 0.80
C ASP A 280 -13.25 20.45 -0.46
N CYS A 281 -13.39 19.13 -0.42
CA CYS A 281 -12.98 18.23 -1.49
C CYS A 281 -14.13 17.32 -1.89
N VAL A 282 -14.23 17.01 -3.19
CA VAL A 282 -15.16 15.98 -3.69
C VAL A 282 -14.40 14.69 -3.94
N PHE A 283 -14.83 13.62 -3.29
CA PHE A 283 -14.31 12.26 -3.45
C PHE A 283 -15.45 11.34 -3.89
N ARG A 284 -15.29 10.65 -5.03
CA ARG A 284 -16.32 9.73 -5.56
C ARG A 284 -17.74 10.34 -5.60
N GLY A 285 -17.84 11.63 -5.92
CA GLY A 285 -19.11 12.37 -5.98
C GLY A 285 -19.64 12.91 -4.64
N VAL A 286 -18.98 12.60 -3.52
CA VAL A 286 -19.34 13.08 -2.18
C VAL A 286 -18.45 14.25 -1.77
N THR A 287 -19.04 15.37 -1.39
CA THR A 287 -18.31 16.51 -0.83
C THR A 287 -17.99 16.24 0.64
N VAL A 288 -16.72 16.34 1.00
CA VAL A 288 -16.21 16.16 2.36
C VAL A 288 -15.32 17.35 2.71
N ARG A 289 -15.59 17.94 3.88
CA ARG A 289 -14.69 18.93 4.48
C ARG A 289 -13.54 18.22 5.18
N VAL A 290 -12.35 18.34 4.62
CA VAL A 290 -11.15 17.70 5.16
C VAL A 290 -10.49 18.62 6.18
N GLN A 291 -10.32 18.09 7.39
CA GLN A 291 -9.66 18.78 8.49
C GLN A 291 -8.21 18.29 8.66
N SER A 292 -7.39 19.11 9.32
CA SER A 292 -6.03 18.75 9.68
C SER A 292 -6.00 17.56 10.64
N VAL A 293 -5.03 16.69 10.46
CA VAL A 293 -4.80 15.51 11.30
C VAL A 293 -3.42 15.62 11.95
N THR A 294 -3.27 15.03 13.13
CA THR A 294 -1.97 14.98 13.83
C THR A 294 -1.27 13.65 13.57
N TRP A 295 0.01 13.73 13.19
CA TRP A 295 0.94 12.60 13.14
C TRP A 295 1.85 12.65 14.36
N GLU A 296 2.12 11.48 14.93
CA GLU A 296 2.90 11.33 16.16
C GLU A 296 4.18 10.53 15.87
N VAL A 297 5.28 10.96 16.47
CA VAL A 297 6.62 10.39 16.33
C VAL A 297 7.12 10.07 17.75
N PHE A 298 7.65 8.86 17.99
CA PHE A 298 7.93 8.28 19.31
C PHE A 298 9.31 7.62 19.46
N ASN A 299 10.38 8.12 20.10
CA ASN A 299 11.73 7.49 20.12
C ASN A 299 11.85 5.93 20.22
N SER A 300 13.04 5.37 20.06
CA SER A 300 13.29 3.91 20.15
C SER A 300 12.79 3.23 21.43
N ARG A 301 12.51 4.00 22.49
CA ARG A 301 11.95 3.54 23.77
C ARG A 301 10.40 3.60 23.82
N GLY A 302 9.76 4.04 22.75
CA GLY A 302 8.31 4.22 22.62
C GLY A 302 7.77 5.51 23.22
N LEU A 303 8.61 6.47 23.59
CA LEU A 303 8.18 7.76 24.17
C LEU A 303 7.84 8.75 23.06
N LEU A 304 6.70 9.42 23.14
CA LEU A 304 6.33 10.49 22.20
C LEU A 304 7.37 11.62 22.21
N ILE A 305 8.04 11.83 21.08
CA ILE A 305 9.08 12.87 20.90
C ILE A 305 8.61 14.06 20.04
N GLY A 306 7.56 13.88 19.25
CA GLY A 306 7.02 14.98 18.45
C GLY A 306 5.65 14.69 17.84
N LYS A 307 4.97 15.78 17.48
CA LYS A 307 3.69 15.78 16.79
C LYS A 307 3.72 16.81 15.66
N ARG A 308 3.16 16.46 14.51
CA ARG A 308 2.93 17.39 13.39
C ARG A 308 1.47 17.37 13.02
N THR A 309 0.82 18.52 12.96
CA THR A 309 -0.58 18.66 12.54
C THR A 309 -0.64 19.33 11.18
N GLN A 310 -1.25 18.68 10.20
CA GLN A 310 -1.28 19.12 8.80
C GLN A 310 -2.48 18.52 8.05
N MET A 311 -2.82 19.09 6.89
CA MET A 311 -3.84 18.55 6.00
C MET A 311 -3.45 17.15 5.47
N PRO A 312 -4.29 16.11 5.61
CA PRO A 312 -3.98 14.75 5.16
C PRO A 312 -4.22 14.57 3.66
N LEU A 313 -3.75 15.51 2.84
CA LEU A 313 -3.95 15.54 1.38
C LEU A 313 -2.61 15.75 0.68
N PHE A 314 -2.41 15.07 -0.46
CA PHE A 314 -1.36 15.39 -1.43
C PHE A 314 -1.96 15.71 -2.79
N LEU A 315 -1.26 16.53 -3.57
CA LEU A 315 -1.56 16.73 -4.99
C LEU A 315 -1.41 15.41 -5.75
N ALA A 316 -2.31 15.16 -6.69
CA ALA A 316 -2.47 13.86 -7.33
C ALA A 316 -2.35 13.89 -8.86
N TRP A 317 -1.72 14.92 -9.46
CA TRP A 317 -1.34 14.85 -10.87
C TRP A 317 -0.25 13.80 -11.09
N ALA A 318 0.73 13.75 -10.18
CA ALA A 318 1.76 12.73 -10.11
C ALA A 318 1.80 12.05 -8.75
N LEU A 319 1.94 10.73 -8.74
CA LEU A 319 2.16 9.92 -7.56
C LEU A 319 3.42 9.07 -7.71
N THR A 320 4.01 8.67 -6.60
CA THR A 320 5.08 7.66 -6.65
C THR A 320 4.48 6.30 -6.99
N ILE A 321 5.23 5.47 -7.72
CA ILE A 321 4.79 4.13 -8.14
C ILE A 321 4.39 3.26 -6.93
N HIS A 322 5.12 3.37 -5.81
CA HIS A 322 4.77 2.71 -4.55
C HIS A 322 3.41 3.14 -3.98
N ARG A 323 3.06 4.43 -4.05
CA ARG A 323 1.76 4.93 -3.55
C ARG A 323 0.60 4.54 -4.46
N ALA A 324 0.87 4.30 -5.75
CA ALA A 324 -0.12 3.80 -6.70
C ALA A 324 -0.28 2.28 -6.69
N GLN A 325 0.46 1.55 -5.85
CA GLN A 325 0.33 0.09 -5.72
C GLN A 325 -1.07 -0.30 -5.23
N GLY A 326 -1.58 -1.45 -5.66
CA GLY A 326 -3.00 -1.83 -5.56
C GLY A 326 -3.97 -1.12 -6.53
N SER A 327 -3.73 0.14 -6.91
CA SER A 327 -4.71 0.91 -7.73
C SER A 327 -4.85 0.38 -9.18
N LYS A 328 -6.06 0.50 -9.74
CA LYS A 328 -6.34 0.28 -11.17
C LYS A 328 -6.53 1.64 -11.84
N MET A 329 -5.82 1.87 -12.94
CA MET A 329 -5.90 3.11 -13.72
C MET A 329 -6.40 2.84 -15.13
N GLU A 330 -7.23 3.74 -15.68
CA GLU A 330 -7.70 3.65 -17.07
C GLU A 330 -6.60 4.04 -18.07
N CYS A 331 -5.75 4.99 -17.67
CA CYS A 331 -4.56 5.41 -18.39
C CYS A 331 -3.50 5.92 -17.41
N VAL A 332 -2.22 5.82 -17.80
CA VAL A 332 -1.12 6.30 -16.97
C VAL A 332 0.07 6.76 -17.81
N GLY A 333 0.66 7.88 -17.40
CA GLY A 333 1.94 8.36 -17.92
C GLY A 333 3.09 8.03 -16.98
N ILE A 334 4.14 7.40 -17.48
CA ILE A 334 5.33 7.02 -16.71
C ILE A 334 6.55 7.57 -17.44
N ASP A 335 7.39 8.28 -16.70
CA ASP A 335 8.59 8.89 -17.22
C ASP A 335 9.80 8.38 -16.44
N PHE A 336 10.54 7.46 -17.05
CA PHE A 336 11.76 6.92 -16.47
C PHE A 336 13.00 7.71 -16.88
N SER A 337 12.88 8.79 -17.66
CA SER A 337 14.05 9.50 -18.18
C SER A 337 14.89 10.19 -17.10
N ARG A 338 14.29 10.41 -15.91
CA ARG A 338 14.94 11.01 -14.74
C ARG A 338 15.21 9.99 -13.63
N ASP A 339 14.91 8.71 -13.86
CA ASP A 339 15.00 7.65 -12.86
C ASP A 339 16.22 6.77 -13.15
N ASP A 340 17.40 7.16 -12.67
CA ASP A 340 18.66 6.43 -12.88
C ASP A 340 18.74 5.09 -12.12
N ARG A 341 17.96 4.96 -11.04
CA ARG A 341 17.97 3.79 -10.13
C ARG A 341 16.57 3.23 -9.92
N ALA A 342 16.18 2.26 -10.75
CA ALA A 342 15.04 1.41 -10.47
C ALA A 342 15.42 0.32 -9.46
N CYS A 343 14.57 0.12 -8.44
CA CYS A 343 14.60 -1.06 -7.57
C CYS A 343 14.08 -2.30 -8.31
N GLU A 344 14.36 -3.48 -7.78
CA GLU A 344 13.84 -4.74 -8.32
C GLU A 344 12.30 -4.73 -8.35
N GLY A 345 11.69 -5.17 -9.46
CA GLY A 345 10.23 -5.22 -9.64
C GLY A 345 9.54 -3.87 -9.79
N PHE A 346 10.29 -2.77 -9.84
CA PHE A 346 9.76 -1.40 -9.90
C PHE A 346 8.97 -1.12 -11.19
N VAL A 347 9.58 -1.40 -12.36
CA VAL A 347 8.94 -1.22 -13.68
C VAL A 347 7.67 -2.08 -13.79
N TYR A 348 7.72 -3.32 -13.30
CA TYR A 348 6.56 -4.22 -13.29
C TYR A 348 5.39 -3.63 -12.51
N THR A 349 5.66 -3.09 -11.32
CA THR A 349 4.64 -2.49 -10.47
C THR A 349 3.97 -1.30 -11.17
N ALA A 350 4.77 -0.48 -11.87
CA ALA A 350 4.29 0.69 -12.59
C ALA A 350 3.43 0.33 -13.81
N VAL A 351 3.93 -0.57 -14.67
CA VAL A 351 3.26 -0.93 -15.93
C VAL A 351 2.01 -1.78 -15.71
N SER A 352 1.99 -2.61 -14.66
CA SER A 352 0.83 -3.46 -14.31
C SER A 352 -0.40 -2.70 -13.80
N ARG A 353 -0.34 -1.36 -13.67
CA ARG A 353 -1.48 -0.53 -13.20
C ARG A 353 -2.59 -0.39 -14.25
N VAL A 354 -2.26 -0.57 -15.53
CA VAL A 354 -3.19 -0.47 -16.65
C VAL A 354 -3.47 -1.86 -17.25
N ARG A 355 -4.68 -2.04 -17.79
CA ARG A 355 -5.11 -3.33 -18.36
C ARG A 355 -4.63 -3.54 -19.80
N PHE A 356 -4.43 -2.47 -20.55
CA PHE A 356 -4.14 -2.52 -21.98
C PHE A 356 -2.90 -1.69 -22.31
N LEU A 357 -2.08 -2.14 -23.25
CA LEU A 357 -0.91 -1.40 -23.70
C LEU A 357 -1.27 -0.01 -24.26
N ARG A 358 -2.42 0.14 -24.93
CA ARG A 358 -2.94 1.43 -25.42
C ARG A 358 -3.19 2.48 -24.32
N SER A 359 -3.37 2.02 -23.09
CA SER A 359 -3.59 2.84 -21.91
C SER A 359 -2.27 3.24 -21.22
N LEU A 360 -1.16 2.64 -21.63
CA LEU A 360 0.16 2.90 -21.10
C LEU A 360 0.84 4.00 -21.93
N ARG A 361 1.58 4.89 -21.27
CA ARG A 361 2.51 5.83 -21.93
C ARG A 361 3.80 5.83 -21.15
N VAL A 362 4.85 5.33 -21.76
CA VAL A 362 6.16 5.22 -21.13
C VAL A 362 7.17 5.92 -21.99
N ARG A 363 8.06 6.70 -21.37
CA ARG A 363 9.30 7.16 -22.02
C ARG A 363 10.51 6.93 -21.10
N GLY A 364 11.69 6.91 -21.71
CA GLY A 364 12.96 6.79 -20.98
C GLY A 364 13.18 5.43 -20.31
N LEU A 365 12.39 4.41 -20.64
CA LEU A 365 12.61 3.06 -20.13
C LEU A 365 13.89 2.50 -20.76
N THR A 366 14.75 1.90 -19.94
CA THR A 366 15.98 1.23 -20.38
C THR A 366 16.01 -0.19 -19.82
N MET A 367 16.84 -1.06 -20.40
CA MET A 367 17.09 -2.40 -19.84
C MET A 367 17.63 -2.34 -18.41
N ALA A 368 18.37 -1.28 -18.06
CA ALA A 368 18.88 -1.08 -16.71
C ALA A 368 17.77 -0.86 -15.67
N HIS A 369 16.57 -0.43 -16.08
CA HIS A 369 15.43 -0.28 -15.17
C HIS A 369 14.72 -1.61 -14.88
N ILE A 370 14.86 -2.59 -15.76
CA ILE A 370 14.17 -3.89 -15.65
C ILE A 370 15.03 -4.81 -14.80
N LYS A 371 14.80 -4.77 -13.49
CA LYS A 371 15.51 -5.60 -12.51
C LYS A 371 14.58 -6.58 -11.82
N THR A 372 15.07 -7.78 -11.61
CA THR A 372 14.37 -8.86 -10.88
C THR A 372 15.27 -9.36 -9.76
N SER A 373 14.68 -9.62 -8.60
CA SER A 373 15.40 -10.16 -7.46
C SER A 373 15.81 -11.61 -7.69
N PRO A 374 17.12 -11.97 -7.61
CA PRO A 374 17.56 -13.35 -7.72
C PRO A 374 16.94 -14.26 -6.65
N ALA A 375 16.79 -13.74 -5.42
CA ALA A 375 16.15 -14.48 -4.33
C ALA A 375 14.66 -14.77 -4.62
N CYS A 376 13.93 -13.78 -5.16
CA CYS A 376 12.54 -14.02 -5.59
C CYS A 376 12.47 -15.02 -6.74
N LEU A 377 13.37 -14.93 -7.72
CA LEU A 377 13.43 -15.87 -8.83
C LEU A 377 13.71 -17.31 -8.35
N ALA A 378 14.65 -17.48 -7.43
CA ALA A 378 14.95 -18.77 -6.81
C ALA A 378 13.72 -19.34 -6.08
N PHE A 379 13.04 -18.50 -5.29
CA PHE A 379 11.81 -18.87 -4.60
C PHE A 379 10.71 -19.33 -5.58
N TRP A 380 10.44 -18.56 -6.63
CA TRP A 380 9.44 -18.91 -7.64
C TRP A 380 9.80 -20.17 -8.42
N THR A 381 11.10 -20.35 -8.73
CA THR A 381 11.59 -21.53 -9.43
C THR A 381 11.40 -22.79 -8.58
N ALA A 382 11.71 -22.72 -7.28
CA ALA A 382 11.47 -23.81 -6.35
C ALA A 382 9.97 -24.15 -6.25
N LEU A 383 9.11 -23.14 -6.08
CA LEU A 383 7.67 -23.32 -5.97
C LEU A 383 7.05 -23.99 -7.22
N VAL A 384 7.53 -23.63 -8.42
CA VAL A 384 7.07 -24.27 -9.67
C VAL A 384 7.53 -25.71 -9.76
N LYS A 385 8.79 -26.01 -9.41
CA LYS A 385 9.32 -27.38 -9.40
C LYS A 385 8.50 -28.29 -8.48
N ASP A 386 8.24 -27.85 -7.25
CA ASP A 386 7.42 -28.60 -6.29
C ASP A 386 6.00 -28.84 -6.83
N CYS A 387 5.40 -27.88 -7.53
CA CYS A 387 4.08 -28.04 -8.15
C CYS A 387 4.08 -29.00 -9.35
N THR A 388 5.19 -29.09 -10.11
CA THR A 388 5.30 -30.05 -11.22
C THR A 388 5.58 -31.46 -10.74
N ASP A 389 6.34 -31.60 -9.64
CA ASP A 389 6.66 -32.90 -9.06
C ASP A 389 5.49 -33.47 -8.26
N ALA A 390 4.66 -32.63 -7.62
CA ALA A 390 3.42 -33.06 -6.95
C ALA A 390 2.28 -33.48 -7.91
N LYS A 391 2.45 -33.29 -9.23
CA LYS A 391 1.50 -33.72 -10.28
C LYS A 391 1.95 -34.99 -11.01
N LYS A 392 3.12 -35.53 -10.68
CA LYS A 392 3.54 -36.89 -11.02
C LYS A 392 3.27 -37.80 -9.83
#